data_AF-D9VVY2-F1
#
_entry.id   AF-D9VVY2-F1
#
_cell.length_a   1.000
_cell.length_b   1.000
_cell.length_c   1.000
_cell.angle_alpha   90.00
_cell.angle_beta   90.00
_cell.angle_gamma   90.00
#
_symmetry.space_group_name_H-M   'P 1'
#
loop_
_entity.id
_entity.type
_entity.pdbx_description
1 polymer ?
#
loop_
_entity_poly.entity_id
_entity_poly.type
_entity_poly.pdbx_seq_one_letter_code
_entity_poly.pdbx_strand_id
1 'polypeptide(L)'
;MMRRYLGAAERAAYERLSPRARGPWLLGRIAAKDALRQLLWDGGAGPVFPAEVPVGNDPAGRPLALGPLTAGFGLTIAHKDRIAVALARPGRAVGIDLEPVAADPDALVRVALGPGELALAEALAGTPSGAWGARGAGGLPAALTALWCAKEAAAKADGSGLGGRPREWRVSADPDGDPFSGDGCLLVRSPGGRPYPVRTTLLDSSPPGHVVAWTCDGTPPDVPFHLTETRHGK
;
A
#
# COMPACT_ATOMS: atom_id res chain seq x y z
N MET A 1 3.31 14.79 -19.61
CA MET A 1 3.66 13.78 -18.59
C MET A 1 3.44 12.35 -19.07
N MET A 2 2.21 11.98 -19.47
CA MET A 2 1.84 10.64 -19.99
C MET A 2 2.83 10.02 -21.00
N ARG A 3 3.24 10.77 -22.04
CA ARG A 3 4.15 10.27 -23.09
C ARG A 3 5.55 9.88 -22.60
N ARG A 4 5.99 10.40 -21.44
CA ARG A 4 7.30 10.07 -20.84
C ARG A 4 7.24 8.83 -19.94
N TYR A 5 6.05 8.48 -19.45
CA TYR A 5 5.87 7.37 -18.51
C TYR A 5 5.33 6.10 -19.17
N LEU A 6 4.43 6.25 -20.15
CA LEU A 6 3.72 5.12 -20.75
C LEU A 6 4.39 4.66 -22.05
N GLY A 7 4.64 3.34 -22.16
CA GLY A 7 5.00 2.69 -23.42
C GLY A 7 3.81 2.62 -24.39
N ALA A 8 4.04 2.10 -25.61
CA ALA A 8 3.01 2.08 -26.66
C ALA A 8 1.73 1.32 -26.25
N ALA A 9 1.88 0.11 -25.68
CA ALA A 9 0.75 -0.70 -25.22
C ALA A 9 -0.05 -0.02 -24.09
N GLU A 10 0.65 0.61 -23.15
CA GLU A 10 0.03 1.34 -22.03
C GLU A 10 -0.72 2.59 -22.52
N ARG A 11 -0.20 3.30 -23.52
CA ARG A 11 -0.91 4.44 -24.14
C ARG A 11 -2.20 3.99 -24.81
N ALA A 12 -2.15 2.89 -25.57
CA ALA A 12 -3.35 2.31 -26.19
C ALA A 12 -4.37 1.82 -25.15
N ALA A 13 -3.93 1.33 -23.98
CA ALA A 13 -4.82 1.02 -22.87
C ALA A 13 -5.44 2.29 -22.26
N TYR A 14 -4.61 3.31 -22.00
CA TYR A 14 -5.04 4.58 -21.43
C TYR A 14 -6.08 5.31 -22.29
N GLU A 15 -5.90 5.32 -23.60
CA GLU A 15 -6.81 6.01 -24.53
C GLU A 15 -8.22 5.41 -24.52
N ARG A 16 -8.34 4.10 -24.23
CA ARG A 16 -9.61 3.37 -24.10
C ARG A 16 -10.31 3.62 -22.76
N LEU A 17 -9.64 4.19 -21.76
CA LEU A 17 -10.26 4.48 -20.47
C LEU A 17 -11.25 5.64 -20.56
N SER A 18 -12.32 5.54 -19.77
CA SER A 18 -13.23 6.65 -19.56
C SER A 18 -12.48 7.85 -18.94
N PRO A 19 -12.94 9.09 -19.18
CA PRO A 19 -12.27 10.28 -18.63
C PRO A 19 -12.04 10.23 -17.12
N ARG A 20 -12.98 9.64 -16.36
CA ARG A 20 -12.87 9.50 -14.90
C ARG A 20 -11.82 8.48 -14.46
N ALA A 21 -11.61 7.40 -15.23
CA ALA A 21 -10.65 6.36 -14.89
C ALA A 21 -9.20 6.72 -15.25
N ARG A 22 -8.99 7.66 -16.20
CA ARG A 22 -7.66 8.03 -16.70
C ARG A 22 -6.72 8.55 -15.62
N GLY A 23 -7.18 9.44 -14.74
CA GLY A 23 -6.35 10.04 -13.70
C GLY A 23 -5.78 9.00 -12.72
N PRO A 24 -6.64 8.26 -11.98
CA PRO A 24 -6.19 7.24 -11.05
C PRO A 24 -5.34 6.14 -11.71
N TRP A 25 -5.71 5.72 -12.92
CA TRP A 25 -4.94 4.71 -13.66
C TRP A 25 -3.53 5.20 -14.00
N LEU A 26 -3.38 6.45 -14.45
CA LEU A 26 -2.07 7.01 -14.78
C LEU A 26 -1.20 7.16 -13.53
N LEU A 27 -1.76 7.64 -12.42
CA LEU A 27 -1.04 7.74 -11.14
C LEU A 27 -0.57 6.37 -10.66
N GLY A 28 -1.42 5.35 -10.75
CA GLY A 28 -1.05 3.97 -10.41
C GLY A 28 0.11 3.44 -11.28
N ARG A 29 0.11 3.75 -12.58
CA ARG A 29 1.23 3.36 -13.47
C ARG A 29 2.52 4.10 -13.17
N ILE A 30 2.45 5.37 -12.81
CA ILE A 30 3.62 6.14 -12.37
C ILE A 30 4.20 5.51 -11.09
N ALA A 31 3.38 5.31 -10.07
CA ALA A 31 3.79 4.72 -8.80
C ALA A 31 4.42 3.32 -8.99
N ALA A 32 3.80 2.46 -9.80
CA ALA A 32 4.32 1.13 -10.10
C ALA A 32 5.68 1.16 -10.79
N LYS A 33 5.84 2.03 -11.79
CA LYS A 33 7.10 2.18 -12.52
C LYS A 33 8.18 2.72 -11.59
N ASP A 34 7.87 3.69 -10.75
CA ASP A 34 8.86 4.24 -9.83
C ASP A 34 9.28 3.22 -8.77
N ALA A 35 8.36 2.42 -8.22
CA ALA A 35 8.68 1.33 -7.31
C ALA A 35 9.60 0.27 -7.95
N LEU A 36 9.30 -0.15 -9.19
CA LEU A 36 10.12 -1.12 -9.91
C LEU A 36 11.50 -0.53 -10.29
N ARG A 37 11.53 0.71 -10.76
CA ARG A 37 12.77 1.39 -11.15
C ARG A 37 13.70 1.60 -9.96
N GLN A 38 13.17 1.92 -8.79
CA GLN A 38 13.97 2.03 -7.58
C GLN A 38 14.67 0.70 -7.26
N LEU A 39 13.93 -0.42 -7.30
CA LEU A 39 14.53 -1.74 -7.05
C LEU A 39 15.58 -2.14 -8.10
N LEU A 40 15.35 -1.80 -9.37
CA LEU A 40 16.34 -2.02 -10.43
C LEU A 40 17.60 -1.19 -10.18
N TRP A 41 17.44 0.07 -9.78
CA TRP A 41 18.54 0.95 -9.43
C TRP A 41 19.35 0.40 -8.25
N ASP A 42 18.66 0.01 -7.17
CA ASP A 42 19.28 -0.57 -5.98
C ASP A 42 19.99 -1.90 -6.30
N GLY A 43 19.47 -2.66 -7.27
CA GLY A 43 20.10 -3.87 -7.82
C GLY A 43 21.23 -3.61 -8.81
N GLY A 44 21.64 -2.36 -9.03
CA GLY A 44 22.79 -1.99 -9.86
C GLY A 44 22.50 -1.84 -11.36
N ALA A 45 21.24 -1.82 -11.80
CA ALA A 45 20.89 -1.68 -13.22
C ALA A 45 21.18 -0.26 -13.77
N GLY A 46 21.41 0.73 -12.91
CA GLY A 46 21.61 2.12 -13.31
C GLY A 46 20.32 2.81 -13.79
N PRO A 47 20.41 3.89 -14.58
CA PRO A 47 19.25 4.67 -15.00
C PRO A 47 18.33 3.86 -15.93
N VAL A 48 17.14 3.52 -15.45
CA VAL A 48 16.06 2.90 -16.25
C VAL A 48 14.98 3.95 -16.53
N PHE A 49 14.57 4.11 -17.78
CA PHE A 49 13.49 5.01 -18.15
C PHE A 49 12.12 4.37 -17.84
N PRO A 50 11.10 5.17 -17.43
CA PRO A 50 9.76 4.64 -17.17
C PRO A 50 9.13 3.82 -18.30
N ALA A 51 9.40 4.20 -19.57
CA ALA A 51 8.86 3.49 -20.72
C ALA A 51 9.46 2.09 -20.93
N GLU A 52 10.63 1.81 -20.33
CA GLU A 52 11.32 0.51 -20.39
C GLU A 52 10.81 -0.48 -19.34
N VAL A 53 9.95 -0.02 -18.42
CA VAL A 53 9.30 -0.85 -17.41
C VAL A 53 7.80 -0.93 -17.73
N PRO A 54 7.38 -1.77 -18.69
CA PRO A 54 5.96 -1.91 -18.99
C PRO A 54 5.20 -2.55 -17.82
N VAL A 55 4.00 -2.04 -17.53
CA VAL A 55 3.12 -2.58 -16.49
C VAL A 55 1.76 -2.92 -17.10
N GLY A 56 1.42 -4.20 -17.02
CA GLY A 56 0.15 -4.75 -17.46
C GLY A 56 -0.75 -5.16 -16.30
N ASN A 57 -1.70 -6.02 -16.62
CA ASN A 57 -2.53 -6.71 -15.64
C ASN A 57 -2.59 -8.21 -16.00
N ASP A 58 -2.66 -9.08 -15.01
CA ASP A 58 -2.95 -10.50 -15.20
C ASP A 58 -4.44 -10.73 -15.57
N PRO A 59 -4.87 -11.97 -15.89
CA PRO A 59 -6.27 -12.26 -16.22
C PRO A 59 -7.27 -11.93 -15.10
N ALA A 60 -6.83 -11.88 -13.84
CA ALA A 60 -7.64 -11.48 -12.70
C ALA A 60 -7.64 -9.95 -12.48
N GLY A 61 -6.97 -9.20 -13.35
CA GLY A 61 -6.87 -7.74 -13.27
C GLY A 61 -5.79 -7.23 -12.32
N ARG A 62 -4.96 -8.10 -11.73
CA ARG A 62 -3.89 -7.67 -10.80
C ARG A 62 -2.72 -7.06 -11.57
N PRO A 63 -2.08 -6.00 -11.07
CA PRO A 63 -0.91 -5.42 -11.73
C PRO A 63 0.20 -6.44 -11.97
N LEU A 64 0.80 -6.40 -13.16
CA LEU A 64 1.88 -7.30 -13.53
C LEU A 64 3.02 -6.48 -14.15
N ALA A 65 4.22 -6.61 -13.57
CA ALA A 65 5.42 -6.08 -14.19
C ALA A 65 5.74 -6.90 -15.45
N LEU A 66 5.88 -6.23 -16.59
CA LEU A 66 6.14 -6.87 -17.87
C LEU A 66 7.57 -6.55 -18.30
N GLY A 67 8.20 -7.52 -18.95
CA GLY A 67 9.53 -7.37 -19.52
C GLY A 67 10.62 -8.11 -18.72
N PRO A 68 11.80 -8.30 -19.34
CA PRO A 68 12.85 -9.15 -18.79
C PRO A 68 13.49 -8.58 -17.52
N LEU A 69 13.61 -7.25 -17.41
CA LEU A 69 14.24 -6.60 -16.26
C LEU A 69 13.46 -6.80 -14.95
N THR A 70 12.13 -6.88 -15.05
CA THR A 70 11.24 -6.99 -13.89
C THR A 70 10.58 -8.37 -13.79
N ALA A 71 11.08 -9.34 -14.55
CA ALA A 71 10.62 -10.72 -14.48
C ALA A 71 10.78 -11.26 -13.07
N GLY A 72 9.71 -11.88 -12.54
CA GLY A 72 9.70 -12.43 -11.19
C GLY A 72 9.45 -11.42 -10.08
N PHE A 73 9.21 -10.14 -10.38
CA PHE A 73 8.80 -9.16 -9.36
C PHE A 73 7.31 -9.29 -9.06
N GLY A 74 6.95 -9.39 -7.78
CA GLY A 74 5.59 -9.12 -7.33
C GLY A 74 5.34 -7.61 -7.32
N LEU A 75 4.11 -7.22 -7.67
CA LEU A 75 3.70 -5.82 -7.77
C LEU A 75 2.26 -5.67 -7.30
N THR A 76 2.00 -4.68 -6.45
CA THR A 76 0.66 -4.23 -6.12
C THR A 76 0.56 -2.72 -6.19
N ILE A 77 -0.65 -2.23 -6.44
CA ILE A 77 -0.97 -0.81 -6.60
C ILE A 77 -2.23 -0.54 -5.78
N ALA A 78 -2.27 0.60 -5.10
CA ALA A 78 -3.49 1.16 -4.54
C ALA A 78 -3.59 2.64 -4.94
N HIS A 79 -4.81 3.13 -5.10
CA HIS A 79 -5.04 4.53 -5.36
C HIS A 79 -6.34 5.00 -4.73
N LYS A 80 -6.34 6.22 -4.22
CA LYS A 80 -7.51 6.91 -3.73
C LYS A 80 -7.36 8.40 -3.99
N ASP A 81 -8.45 9.04 -4.36
CA ASP A 81 -8.49 10.47 -4.68
C ASP A 81 -7.45 10.81 -5.76
N ARG A 82 -6.44 11.60 -5.41
CA ARG A 82 -5.33 12.00 -6.30
C ARG A 82 -3.99 11.41 -5.88
N ILE A 83 -4.01 10.33 -5.11
CA ILE A 83 -2.83 9.65 -4.57
C ILE A 83 -2.81 8.22 -5.10
N ALA A 84 -1.63 7.75 -5.48
CA ALA A 84 -1.39 6.36 -5.81
C ALA A 84 -0.09 5.90 -5.16
N VAL A 85 -0.09 4.65 -4.69
CA VAL A 85 1.04 3.98 -4.08
C VAL A 85 1.24 2.63 -4.76
N ALA A 86 2.47 2.16 -4.78
CA ALA A 86 2.80 0.83 -5.28
C ALA A 86 3.89 0.19 -4.42
N LEU A 87 3.80 -1.12 -4.29
CA LEU A 87 4.84 -1.94 -3.67
C LEU A 87 5.29 -2.99 -4.65
N ALA A 88 6.61 -3.12 -4.81
CA ALA A 88 7.24 -4.16 -5.60
C ALA A 88 8.30 -4.90 -4.78
N ARG A 89 8.48 -6.19 -5.05
CA ARG A 89 9.55 -7.04 -4.47
C ARG A 89 9.95 -8.17 -5.43
N PRO A 90 11.24 -8.55 -5.48
CA PRO A 90 11.66 -9.75 -6.19
C PRO A 90 11.09 -11.03 -5.57
N GLY A 91 10.59 -11.94 -6.40
CA GLY A 91 10.28 -13.35 -6.06
C GLY A 91 9.11 -13.58 -5.09
N ARG A 92 8.35 -12.54 -4.70
CA ARG A 92 7.31 -12.66 -3.67
C ARG A 92 6.06 -11.86 -4.02
N ALA A 93 4.90 -12.42 -3.68
CA ALA A 93 3.67 -11.65 -3.62
C ALA A 93 3.74 -10.62 -2.48
N VAL A 94 3.24 -9.43 -2.75
CA VAL A 94 3.25 -8.27 -1.86
C VAL A 94 1.88 -7.63 -1.86
N GLY A 95 1.60 -6.77 -0.89
CA GLY A 95 0.37 -6.01 -0.87
C GLY A 95 0.56 -4.62 -0.29
N ILE A 96 -0.14 -3.65 -0.89
CA ILE A 96 -0.22 -2.28 -0.43
C ILE A 96 -1.66 -1.79 -0.53
N ASP A 97 -2.07 -0.99 0.42
CA ASP A 97 -3.37 -0.33 0.42
C ASP A 97 -3.30 1.12 0.88
N LEU A 98 -4.29 1.91 0.46
CA LEU A 98 -4.38 3.35 0.67
C LEU A 98 -5.85 3.76 0.82
N GLU A 99 -6.20 4.33 1.97
CA GLU A 99 -7.54 4.86 2.22
C GLU A 99 -7.46 6.23 2.91
N PRO A 100 -8.44 7.13 2.69
CA PRO A 100 -8.54 8.33 3.48
C PRO A 100 -8.95 7.94 4.90
N VAL A 101 -8.51 8.72 5.88
CA VAL A 101 -8.96 8.53 7.26
C VAL A 101 -10.49 8.52 7.30
N ALA A 102 -11.06 7.47 7.89
CA ALA A 102 -12.49 7.21 7.87
C ALA A 102 -13.31 8.39 8.44
N ALA A 103 -14.25 8.88 7.64
CA ALA A 103 -15.21 9.91 8.06
C ALA A 103 -16.31 9.34 8.97
N ASP A 104 -16.63 8.04 8.84
CA ASP A 104 -17.53 7.29 9.73
C ASP A 104 -16.79 6.07 10.31
N PRO A 105 -16.03 6.27 11.41
CA PRO A 105 -15.29 5.20 12.07
C PRO A 105 -16.20 4.08 12.59
N ASP A 106 -17.43 4.41 13.00
CA ASP A 106 -18.36 3.42 13.55
C ASP A 106 -18.83 2.43 12.47
N ALA A 107 -19.08 2.91 11.25
CA ALA A 107 -19.36 2.03 10.11
C ALA A 107 -18.20 1.08 9.83
N LEU A 108 -16.96 1.58 9.89
CA LEU A 108 -15.77 0.74 9.69
C LEU A 108 -15.68 -0.34 10.77
N VAL A 109 -15.87 0.00 12.04
CA VAL A 109 -15.87 -0.95 13.16
C VAL A 109 -16.95 -2.03 12.96
N ARG A 110 -18.17 -1.63 12.60
CA ARG A 110 -19.28 -2.57 12.38
C ARG A 110 -18.99 -3.57 11.27
N VAL A 111 -18.33 -3.16 10.19
CA VAL A 111 -18.08 -4.04 9.04
C VAL A 111 -16.81 -4.86 9.21
N ALA A 112 -15.71 -4.23 9.60
CA ALA A 112 -14.38 -4.79 9.42
C ALA A 112 -13.71 -5.28 10.70
N LEU A 113 -14.06 -4.76 11.87
CA LEU A 113 -13.25 -4.95 13.08
C LEU A 113 -13.95 -5.77 14.17
N GLY A 114 -13.14 -6.51 14.94
CA GLY A 114 -13.53 -7.20 16.16
C GLY A 114 -13.06 -6.47 17.44
N PRO A 115 -13.49 -6.95 18.63
CA PRO A 115 -13.18 -6.28 19.90
C PRO A 115 -11.69 -6.12 20.20
N GLY A 116 -10.87 -7.14 19.90
CA GLY A 116 -9.42 -7.06 20.11
C GLY A 116 -8.73 -6.06 19.19
N GLU A 117 -9.28 -5.85 17.99
CA GLU A 117 -8.76 -4.87 17.03
C GLU A 117 -9.16 -3.45 17.43
N LEU A 118 -10.35 -3.27 18.03
CA LEU A 118 -10.75 -1.98 18.60
C LEU A 118 -9.82 -1.56 19.74
N ALA A 119 -9.53 -2.45 20.68
CA ALA A 119 -8.59 -2.18 21.77
C ALA A 119 -7.18 -1.85 21.26
N LEU A 120 -6.72 -2.52 20.20
CA LEU A 120 -5.46 -2.20 19.54
C LEU A 120 -5.48 -0.81 18.92
N ALA A 121 -6.56 -0.43 18.22
CA ALA A 121 -6.68 0.90 17.63
C ALA A 121 -6.67 2.01 18.69
N GLU A 122 -7.35 1.80 19.83
CA GLU A 122 -7.33 2.71 20.97
C GLU A 122 -5.91 2.88 21.55
N ALA A 123 -5.17 1.78 21.70
CA ALA A 123 -3.78 1.82 22.17
C ALA A 123 -2.87 2.59 21.21
N LEU A 124 -2.98 2.34 19.89
CA LEU A 124 -2.21 3.03 18.86
C LEU A 124 -2.53 4.54 18.84
N ALA A 125 -3.80 4.91 18.98
CA ALA A 125 -4.23 6.31 19.01
C ALA A 125 -3.77 7.04 20.29
N GLY A 126 -3.65 6.32 21.40
CA GLY A 126 -3.24 6.88 22.70
C GLY A 126 -1.73 7.11 22.85
N THR A 127 -0.89 6.72 21.87
CA THR A 127 0.57 6.80 22.02
C THR A 127 1.13 8.13 21.50
N PRO A 128 1.62 9.05 22.35
CA PRO A 128 2.09 10.38 21.91
C PRO A 128 3.35 10.34 21.05
N SER A 129 4.18 9.30 21.23
CA SER A 129 5.46 9.10 20.54
C SER A 129 5.40 8.13 19.36
N GLY A 130 4.22 7.55 19.07
CA GLY A 130 4.05 6.66 17.92
C GLY A 130 4.02 7.41 16.58
N ALA A 131 4.12 6.68 15.47
CA ALA A 131 3.95 7.19 14.10
C ALA A 131 2.77 8.18 13.94
N TRP A 132 1.71 7.93 14.71
CA TRP A 132 0.43 8.64 14.74
C TRP A 132 0.42 9.87 15.66
N GLY A 133 1.13 9.80 16.79
CA GLY A 133 1.19 10.85 17.81
C GLY A 133 2.19 11.97 17.46
N ALA A 134 3.33 11.62 16.88
CA ALA A 134 4.34 12.60 16.47
C ALA A 134 3.87 13.54 15.34
N ARG A 135 2.89 13.10 14.52
CA ARG A 135 2.29 13.89 13.43
C ARG A 135 1.08 14.72 13.86
N GLY A 136 0.64 14.66 15.13
CA GLY A 136 -0.51 15.41 15.64
C GLY A 136 -1.85 15.13 14.95
N ALA A 137 -1.91 14.11 14.09
CA ALA A 137 -3.00 13.90 13.13
C ALA A 137 -3.65 12.51 13.21
N GLY A 138 -3.06 11.56 13.95
CA GLY A 138 -3.49 10.17 13.94
C GLY A 138 -4.40 9.78 15.11
N GLY A 139 -5.54 10.43 15.30
CA GLY A 139 -6.52 10.01 16.31
C GLY A 139 -7.10 8.61 16.03
N LEU A 140 -8.05 8.17 16.87
CA LEU A 140 -8.73 6.87 16.72
C LEU A 140 -9.22 6.56 15.29
N PRO A 141 -9.81 7.50 14.52
CA PRO A 141 -10.20 7.25 13.13
C PRO A 141 -9.05 6.78 12.22
N ALA A 142 -7.86 7.35 12.40
CA ALA A 142 -6.68 7.02 11.61
C ALA A 142 -6.15 5.63 11.99
N ALA A 143 -6.11 5.32 13.29
CA ALA A 143 -5.74 3.99 13.79
C ALA A 143 -6.69 2.90 13.27
N LEU A 144 -8.01 3.14 13.30
CA LEU A 144 -9.01 2.21 12.76
C LEU A 144 -8.83 2.02 11.25
N THR A 145 -8.57 3.10 10.52
CA THR A 145 -8.28 3.06 9.07
C THR A 145 -6.99 2.27 8.80
N ALA A 146 -5.98 2.37 9.67
CA ALA A 146 -4.74 1.59 9.55
C ALA A 146 -4.97 0.09 9.67
N LEU A 147 -5.80 -0.35 10.61
CA LEU A 147 -6.15 -1.76 10.73
C LEU A 147 -6.91 -2.26 9.49
N TRP A 148 -7.77 -1.42 8.91
CA TRP A 148 -8.45 -1.72 7.64
C TRP A 148 -7.48 -1.86 6.47
N CYS A 149 -6.64 -0.84 6.23
CA CYS A 149 -5.62 -0.87 5.17
C CYS A 149 -4.70 -2.08 5.35
N ALA A 150 -4.37 -2.46 6.59
CA ALA A 150 -3.53 -3.62 6.86
C ALA A 150 -4.17 -4.93 6.40
N LYS A 151 -5.48 -5.11 6.63
CA LYS A 151 -6.22 -6.27 6.13
C LYS A 151 -6.22 -6.33 4.60
N GLU A 152 -6.50 -5.20 3.95
CA GLU A 152 -6.50 -5.10 2.48
C GLU A 152 -5.10 -5.38 1.90
N ALA A 153 -4.05 -4.83 2.50
CA ALA A 153 -2.67 -5.09 2.11
C ALA A 153 -2.34 -6.60 2.24
N ALA A 154 -2.65 -7.22 3.38
CA ALA A 154 -2.42 -8.66 3.56
C ALA A 154 -3.23 -9.51 2.56
N ALA A 155 -4.50 -9.16 2.30
CA ALA A 155 -5.36 -9.86 1.37
C ALA A 155 -4.91 -9.74 -0.09
N LYS A 156 -4.31 -8.60 -0.47
CA LYS A 156 -3.66 -8.41 -1.78
C LYS A 156 -2.41 -9.27 -1.91
N ALA A 157 -1.60 -9.38 -0.85
CA ALA A 157 -0.42 -10.24 -0.83
C ALA A 157 -0.77 -11.73 -0.85
N ASP A 158 -1.86 -12.13 -0.22
CA ASP A 158 -2.40 -13.49 -0.28
C ASP A 158 -2.94 -13.83 -1.67
N GLY A 159 -3.56 -12.84 -2.32
CA GLY A 159 -4.16 -12.96 -3.64
C GLY A 159 -5.60 -13.47 -3.61
N SER A 160 -6.18 -13.75 -2.44
CA SER A 160 -7.58 -14.14 -2.27
C SER A 160 -8.55 -12.96 -2.25
N GLY A 161 -8.06 -11.76 -1.92
CA GLY A 161 -8.90 -10.66 -1.46
C GLY A 161 -9.59 -10.97 -0.12
N LEU A 162 -10.39 -10.03 0.40
CA LEU A 162 -11.07 -10.19 1.70
C LEU A 162 -12.27 -11.14 1.66
N GLY A 163 -12.77 -11.51 0.47
CA GLY A 163 -13.88 -12.46 0.31
C GLY A 163 -15.19 -12.04 0.98
N GLY A 164 -15.39 -10.75 1.23
CA GLY A 164 -16.57 -10.23 1.96
C GLY A 164 -16.57 -10.57 3.46
N ARG A 165 -15.45 -11.09 4.00
CA ARG A 165 -15.31 -11.50 5.40
C ARG A 165 -14.12 -10.80 6.06
N PRO A 166 -14.10 -9.46 6.12
CA PRO A 166 -12.96 -8.69 6.64
C PRO A 166 -12.61 -9.03 8.10
N ARG A 167 -13.58 -9.47 8.91
CA ARG A 167 -13.36 -9.87 10.30
C ARG A 167 -12.59 -11.19 10.47
N GLU A 168 -12.53 -12.03 9.42
CA GLU A 168 -11.72 -13.25 9.46
C GLU A 168 -10.22 -12.97 9.26
N TRP A 169 -9.88 -11.80 8.72
CA TRP A 169 -8.53 -11.26 8.69
C TRP A 169 -8.26 -10.54 10.00
N ARG A 170 -7.46 -11.14 10.88
CA ARG A 170 -7.27 -10.63 12.24
C ARG A 170 -5.98 -9.84 12.34
N VAL A 171 -6.06 -8.64 12.88
CA VAL A 171 -4.90 -7.78 13.15
C VAL A 171 -4.50 -7.85 14.62
N SER A 172 -3.21 -7.95 14.88
CA SER A 172 -2.60 -7.79 16.19
C SER A 172 -1.38 -6.88 16.10
N ALA A 173 -0.83 -6.48 17.25
CA ALA A 173 0.55 -5.99 17.28
C ALA A 173 1.48 -7.09 16.74
N ASP A 174 2.54 -6.67 16.03
CA ASP A 174 3.61 -7.57 15.63
C ASP A 174 4.48 -7.91 16.86
N PRO A 175 4.66 -9.20 17.24
CA PRO A 175 5.53 -9.55 18.37
C PRO A 175 7.02 -9.29 18.08
N ASP A 176 7.43 -9.27 16.81
CA ASP A 176 8.82 -9.15 16.38
C ASP A 176 9.20 -7.71 15.99
N GLY A 177 8.25 -6.78 16.09
CA GLY A 177 8.43 -5.37 15.78
C GLY A 177 7.86 -4.47 16.87
N ASP A 178 8.32 -3.22 16.93
CA ASP A 178 7.70 -2.23 17.80
C ASP A 178 6.47 -1.63 17.08
N PRO A 179 5.22 -1.92 17.52
CA PRO A 179 4.02 -1.32 16.95
C PRO A 179 3.98 0.20 17.14
N PHE A 180 4.80 0.75 18.04
CA PHE A 180 4.92 2.18 18.33
C PHE A 180 6.08 2.84 17.60
N SER A 181 6.86 2.11 16.80
CA SER A 181 7.88 2.69 15.92
C SER A 181 7.24 3.63 14.88
N GLY A 182 8.05 4.52 14.30
CA GLY A 182 7.59 5.56 13.36
C GLY A 182 6.86 5.07 12.11
N ASP A 183 6.95 3.78 11.78
CA ASP A 183 6.22 3.14 10.66
C ASP A 183 5.24 2.03 11.12
N GLY A 184 4.90 1.97 12.42
CA GLY A 184 3.91 1.10 13.05
C GLY A 184 3.85 -0.35 12.56
N CYS A 185 4.38 -1.30 13.33
CA CYS A 185 4.39 -2.74 12.97
C CYS A 185 3.13 -3.49 13.45
N LEU A 186 2.36 -4.02 12.51
CA LEU A 186 1.18 -4.86 12.73
C LEU A 186 1.41 -6.26 12.17
N LEU A 187 0.69 -7.25 12.73
CA LEU A 187 0.62 -8.60 12.18
C LEU A 187 -0.81 -8.92 11.77
N VAL A 188 -1.01 -9.22 10.49
CA VAL A 188 -2.32 -9.67 9.98
C VAL A 188 -2.28 -11.18 9.75
N ARG A 189 -3.25 -11.91 10.29
CA ARG A 189 -3.42 -13.35 10.00
C ARG A 189 -4.60 -13.53 9.07
N SER A 190 -4.37 -14.23 7.96
CA SER A 190 -5.44 -14.61 7.02
C SER A 190 -6.39 -15.64 7.66
N PRO A 191 -7.57 -15.90 7.06
CA PRO A 191 -8.48 -16.95 7.53
C PRO A 191 -7.83 -18.33 7.59
N GLY A 192 -6.87 -18.61 6.70
CA GLY A 192 -6.07 -19.84 6.71
C GLY A 192 -4.91 -19.85 7.71
N GLY A 193 -4.77 -18.82 8.55
CA GLY A 193 -3.74 -18.72 9.59
C GLY A 193 -2.38 -18.19 9.14
N ARG A 194 -2.21 -17.86 7.85
CA ARG A 194 -0.95 -17.34 7.31
C ARG A 194 -0.67 -15.94 7.85
N PRO A 195 0.52 -15.67 8.44
CA PRO A 195 0.89 -14.35 8.95
C PRO A 195 1.40 -13.44 7.83
N TYR A 196 1.08 -12.16 7.95
CA TYR A 196 1.54 -11.06 7.11
C TYR A 196 1.96 -9.89 8.00
N PRO A 197 3.27 -9.66 8.19
CA PRO A 197 3.77 -8.44 8.79
C PRO A 197 3.40 -7.25 7.91
N VAL A 198 2.87 -6.19 8.52
CA VAL A 198 2.39 -5.00 7.83
C VAL A 198 2.90 -3.75 8.54
N ARG A 199 3.43 -2.82 7.77
CA ARG A 199 3.74 -1.47 8.24
C ARG A 199 2.67 -0.49 7.82
N THR A 200 2.55 0.60 8.56
CA THR A 200 1.54 1.63 8.32
C THR A 200 2.13 3.03 8.46
N THR A 201 1.64 3.97 7.66
CA THR A 201 2.01 5.39 7.80
C THR A 201 0.84 6.29 7.45
N LEU A 202 0.81 7.48 8.06
CA LEU A 202 -0.18 8.52 7.80
C LEU A 202 0.41 9.61 6.90
N LEU A 203 -0.11 9.77 5.69
CA LEU A 203 0.19 10.89 4.84
C LEU A 203 -0.70 12.08 5.27
N ASP A 204 -0.09 13.10 5.86
CA ASP A 204 -0.76 14.31 6.40
C ASP A 204 -0.74 15.50 5.42
N SER A 205 -0.48 15.23 4.14
CA SER A 205 -0.32 16.25 3.10
C SER A 205 -1.54 17.17 2.91
N SER A 206 -2.76 16.74 3.28
CA SER A 206 -3.98 17.55 3.33
C SER A 206 -5.06 16.82 4.13
N PRO A 207 -5.94 17.49 4.91
CA PRO A 207 -7.07 16.84 5.57
C PRO A 207 -8.21 16.47 4.58
N PRO A 208 -8.87 15.32 4.75
CA PRO A 208 -8.50 14.24 5.67
C PRO A 208 -7.21 13.57 5.18
N GLY A 209 -6.30 13.24 6.11
CA GLY A 209 -5.08 12.51 5.78
C GLY A 209 -5.38 11.14 5.20
N HIS A 210 -4.36 10.48 4.63
CA HIS A 210 -4.49 9.13 4.07
C HIS A 210 -3.60 8.15 4.81
N VAL A 211 -4.12 6.96 5.05
CA VAL A 211 -3.37 5.86 5.64
C VAL A 211 -2.88 4.93 4.54
N VAL A 212 -1.58 4.68 4.53
CA VAL A 212 -0.96 3.65 3.70
C VAL A 212 -0.62 2.46 4.60
N ALA A 213 -0.92 1.26 4.15
CA ALA A 213 -0.43 0.03 4.77
C ALA A 213 0.24 -0.86 3.73
N TRP A 214 1.35 -1.52 4.09
CA TRP A 214 2.06 -2.40 3.16
C TRP A 214 2.69 -3.60 3.85
N THR A 215 2.67 -4.74 3.18
CA THR A 215 3.28 -5.96 3.68
C THR A 215 4.80 -5.84 3.71
N CYS A 216 5.41 -6.31 4.79
CA CYS A 216 6.86 -6.38 4.96
C CYS A 216 7.29 -7.84 5.07
N ASP A 217 8.57 -8.06 4.78
CA ASP A 217 9.24 -9.26 5.26
C ASP A 217 9.35 -9.10 6.79
N GLY A 218 9.07 -10.14 7.58
CA GLY A 218 9.14 -10.08 9.06
C GLY A 218 10.54 -9.83 9.62
N THR A 219 11.47 -9.38 8.78
CA THR A 219 12.80 -8.91 9.11
C THR A 219 12.84 -7.43 8.74
N PRO A 220 13.06 -6.50 9.70
CA PRO A 220 13.19 -5.10 9.35
C PRO A 220 14.30 -4.93 8.31
N PRO A 221 14.10 -4.12 7.25
CA PRO A 221 15.15 -3.90 6.28
C PRO A 221 16.36 -3.27 6.96
N ASP A 222 17.57 -3.72 6.60
CA ASP A 222 18.85 -3.10 7.04
C ASP A 222 19.00 -1.64 6.58
N VAL A 223 18.09 -1.16 5.73
CA VAL A 223 18.12 0.17 5.13
C VAL A 223 16.76 0.85 5.35
N PRO A 224 16.72 2.12 5.81
CA PRO A 224 15.48 2.87 5.90
C PRO A 224 14.74 2.85 4.56
N PHE A 225 13.48 2.44 4.57
CA PHE A 225 12.63 2.56 3.39
C PHE A 225 12.38 4.05 3.13
N HIS A 226 12.89 4.56 2.00
CA HIS A 226 12.64 5.95 1.62
C HIS A 226 11.27 6.05 0.95
N LEU A 227 10.31 6.64 1.67
CA LEU A 227 9.06 7.08 1.07
C LEU A 227 9.38 8.17 0.05
N THR A 228 9.40 7.81 -1.24
CA THR A 228 9.65 8.79 -2.30
C THR A 228 8.34 9.50 -2.62
N GLU A 229 8.13 10.66 -2.01
CA GLU A 229 7.01 11.54 -2.33
C GLU A 229 7.33 12.31 -3.63
N THR A 230 6.87 11.78 -4.78
CA THR A 230 7.05 12.46 -6.06
C THR A 230 5.84 13.34 -6.36
N ARG A 231 5.93 14.65 -6.10
CA ARG A 231 4.91 15.61 -6.51
C ARG A 231 5.03 15.92 -8.00
N HIS A 232 3.97 15.61 -8.74
CA HIS A 232 3.90 15.88 -10.17
C HIS A 232 2.79 16.86 -10.50
N GLY A 233 3.07 18.14 -10.32
CA GLY A 233 2.20 19.27 -10.67
C GLY A 233 2.47 20.47 -9.78
N LYS A 234 2.51 21.68 -10.38
CA LYS A 234 2.38 22.94 -9.65
C LYS A 234 0.93 23.13 -9.23
#